data_AF-A0A366XGH7-F1
#
_entry.id   AF-A0A366XGH7-F1
#
_cell.length_a   1.000
_cell.length_b   1.000
_cell.length_c   1.000
_cell.angle_alpha   90.00
_cell.angle_beta   90.00
_cell.angle_gamma   90.00
#
_symmetry.space_group_name_H-M   'P 1'
#
loop_
_entity.id
_entity.type
_entity.pdbx_description
1 polymer ?
#
loop_
_entity_poly.entity_id
_entity_poly.type
_entity_poly.pdbx_seq_one_letter_code
_entity_poly.pdbx_strand_id
1 'polypeptide(L)'
;MEEFVEVVKNAPKVVEEAYSDGVSNTLKEASKIGVDAVKTVRLMLFPLQFGAMAQDRLAKYISECINRVPENHRIEPSESLVLPIAEKLRYHEESNPLTEAYLNLMSRAMDKERVGEAHPAFIDIISQLCPDEVLLLNQIGKSKHMLVYMLDGNIQAYSNSAISSYLDSLDIPLKAKEPLRNFAFIVTLLLSLNCSQLSWSI
;
A
#
# COMPACT_ATOMS: atom_id res chain seq x y z
N MET A 1 9.38 -51.33 55.70
CA MET A 1 8.42 -50.87 54.67
C MET A 1 7.66 -49.60 55.09
N GLU A 2 7.53 -49.28 56.38
CA GLU A 2 6.78 -48.10 56.84
C GLU A 2 7.51 -46.76 56.59
N GLU A 3 8.84 -46.73 56.67
CA GLU A 3 9.67 -45.53 56.43
C GLU A 3 9.62 -45.02 54.98
N PHE A 4 9.53 -45.94 53.99
CA PHE A 4 9.40 -45.60 52.58
C PHE A 4 8.01 -45.01 52.24
N VAL A 5 6.97 -45.36 53.01
CA VAL A 5 5.61 -44.90 52.81
C VAL A 5 5.40 -43.48 53.36
N GLU A 6 6.13 -43.08 54.42
CA GLU A 6 6.13 -41.70 54.92
C GLU A 6 6.86 -40.73 53.97
N VAL A 7 7.96 -41.16 53.34
CA VAL A 7 8.68 -40.36 52.34
C VAL A 7 7.81 -40.08 51.11
N VAL A 8 7.02 -41.06 50.66
CA VAL A 8 6.09 -40.89 49.53
C VAL A 8 4.88 -40.03 49.91
N LYS A 9 4.40 -40.08 51.16
CA LYS A 9 3.31 -39.21 51.63
C LYS A 9 3.73 -37.76 51.87
N ASN A 10 5.00 -37.51 52.20
CA ASN A 10 5.54 -36.16 52.41
C ASN A 10 6.21 -35.56 51.17
N ALA A 11 6.51 -36.36 50.15
CA ALA A 11 7.01 -35.89 48.85
C ALA A 11 6.18 -34.76 48.20
N PRO A 12 4.84 -34.78 48.16
CA PRO A 12 4.09 -33.69 47.53
C PRO A 12 4.22 -32.35 48.27
N LYS A 13 4.34 -32.36 49.62
CA LYS A 13 4.47 -31.14 50.41
C LYS A 13 5.86 -30.50 50.31
N VAL A 14 6.92 -31.32 50.29
CA VAL A 14 8.30 -30.83 50.15
C VAL A 14 8.59 -30.32 48.74
N VAL A 15 7.93 -30.89 47.73
CA VAL A 15 8.02 -30.41 46.34
C VAL A 15 7.29 -29.09 46.16
N GLU A 16 6.13 -28.85 46.78
CA GLU A 16 5.45 -27.54 46.71
C GLU A 16 6.21 -26.41 47.41
N GLU A 17 6.77 -26.67 48.60
CA GLU A 17 7.42 -25.66 49.45
C GLU A 17 8.86 -25.32 48.98
N ALA A 18 9.55 -26.27 48.32
CA ALA A 18 10.85 -26.02 47.67
C ALA A 18 10.71 -25.33 46.30
N TYR A 19 9.54 -25.42 45.67
CA TYR A 19 9.26 -24.84 44.35
C TYR A 19 8.90 -23.35 44.42
N SER A 20 8.40 -22.84 45.55
CA SER A 20 7.77 -21.51 45.61
C SER A 20 8.74 -20.32 45.75
N ASP A 21 9.72 -20.34 46.68
CA ASP A 21 10.34 -19.07 47.08
C ASP A 21 11.78 -18.80 46.58
N GLY A 22 12.65 -19.81 46.52
CA GLY A 22 14.05 -19.63 46.12
C GLY A 22 14.35 -20.04 44.67
N VAL A 23 13.83 -21.20 44.26
CA VAL A 23 14.09 -21.79 42.94
C VAL A 23 13.28 -21.09 41.85
N SER A 24 12.05 -20.65 42.13
CA SER A 24 11.18 -20.03 41.11
C SER A 24 11.79 -18.77 40.50
N ASN A 25 12.50 -17.95 41.30
CA ASN A 25 13.12 -16.72 40.82
C ASN A 25 14.36 -17.01 39.96
N THR A 26 15.23 -17.91 40.39
CA THR A 26 16.41 -18.33 39.61
C THR A 26 16.01 -19.09 38.34
N LEU A 27 14.98 -19.93 38.39
CA LEU A 27 14.44 -20.60 37.20
C LEU A 27 13.80 -19.59 36.23
N LYS A 28 13.07 -18.58 36.74
CA LYS A 28 12.53 -17.48 35.93
C LYS A 28 13.65 -16.66 35.28
N GLU A 29 14.75 -16.42 35.97
CA GLU A 29 15.90 -15.69 35.44
C GLU A 29 16.68 -16.50 34.39
N ALA A 30 16.95 -17.78 34.65
CA ALA A 30 17.56 -18.68 33.67
C ALA A 30 16.65 -18.86 32.44
N SER A 31 15.34 -18.94 32.63
CA SER A 31 14.36 -18.95 31.54
C SER A 31 14.38 -17.66 30.73
N LYS A 32 14.55 -16.49 31.37
CA LYS A 32 14.72 -15.20 30.65
C LYS A 32 15.98 -15.23 29.78
N ILE A 33 17.10 -15.73 30.28
CA ILE A 33 18.35 -15.87 29.51
C ILE A 33 18.15 -16.76 28.27
N GLY A 34 17.48 -17.90 28.42
CA GLY A 34 17.15 -18.78 27.30
C GLY A 34 16.22 -18.12 26.28
N VAL A 35 15.19 -17.43 26.77
CA VAL A 35 14.26 -16.63 25.93
C VAL A 35 15.00 -15.52 25.18
N ASP A 36 15.95 -14.84 25.82
CA ASP A 36 16.71 -13.74 25.23
C ASP A 36 17.76 -14.22 24.22
N ALA A 37 18.34 -15.41 24.41
CA ALA A 37 19.18 -16.05 23.41
C ALA A 37 18.39 -16.39 22.14
N VAL A 38 17.19 -16.96 22.28
CA VAL A 38 16.30 -17.24 21.13
C VAL A 38 15.86 -15.94 20.44
N LYS A 39 15.52 -14.89 21.20
CA LYS A 39 15.21 -13.57 20.63
C LYS A 39 16.41 -12.99 19.87
N THR A 40 17.62 -13.15 20.38
CA THR A 40 18.85 -12.65 19.74
C THR A 40 19.09 -13.35 18.40
N VAL A 41 18.97 -14.68 18.37
CA VAL A 41 19.06 -15.46 17.11
C VAL A 41 17.96 -15.04 16.14
N ARG A 42 16.73 -14.84 16.62
CA ARG A 42 15.62 -14.36 15.78
C ARG A 42 15.89 -12.95 15.24
N LEU A 43 16.46 -12.06 16.05
CA LEU A 43 16.82 -10.71 15.65
C LEU A 43 17.96 -10.72 14.62
N MET A 44 18.95 -11.61 14.77
CA MET A 44 20.00 -11.83 13.77
C MET A 44 19.43 -12.36 12.45
N LEU A 45 18.44 -13.26 12.51
CA LEU A 45 17.76 -13.83 11.34
C LEU A 45 16.64 -12.91 10.79
N PHE A 46 16.29 -11.83 11.48
CA PHE A 46 15.19 -10.95 11.11
C PHE A 46 15.32 -10.39 9.68
N PRO A 47 16.50 -9.93 9.21
CA PRO A 47 16.62 -9.43 7.84
C PRO A 47 16.29 -10.49 6.77
N LEU A 48 16.66 -11.75 7.01
CA LEU A 48 16.36 -12.87 6.11
C LEU A 48 14.87 -13.22 6.14
N GLN A 49 14.28 -13.27 7.33
CA GLN A 49 12.84 -13.52 7.49
C GLN A 49 12.00 -12.41 6.84
N PHE A 50 12.41 -11.16 7.01
CA PHE A 50 11.77 -10.01 6.37
C PHE A 50 11.91 -10.06 4.85
N GLY A 51 13.08 -10.44 4.34
CA GLY A 51 13.31 -10.62 2.90
C GLY A 51 12.40 -11.67 2.28
N ALA A 52 12.27 -12.84 2.92
CA ALA A 52 11.35 -13.89 2.50
C ALA A 52 9.89 -13.40 2.50
N MET A 53 9.45 -12.75 3.58
CA MET A 53 8.10 -12.17 3.66
C MET A 53 7.84 -11.15 2.54
N ALA A 54 8.82 -10.29 2.26
CA ALA A 54 8.74 -9.29 1.19
C ALA A 54 8.65 -9.95 -0.19
N GLN A 55 9.43 -11.02 -0.42
CA GLN A 55 9.41 -11.78 -1.66
C GLN A 55 8.04 -12.43 -1.89
N ASP A 56 7.49 -13.12 -0.88
CA ASP A 56 6.18 -13.76 -0.98
C ASP A 56 5.08 -12.73 -1.26
N ARG A 57 5.14 -11.58 -0.60
CA ARG A 57 4.22 -10.46 -0.83
C ARG A 57 4.31 -9.93 -2.27
N LEU A 58 5.51 -9.68 -2.77
CA LEU A 58 5.70 -9.18 -4.13
C LEU A 58 5.25 -10.19 -5.17
N ALA A 59 5.53 -11.48 -4.97
CA ALA A 59 5.07 -12.54 -5.86
C ALA A 59 3.53 -12.58 -5.96
N LYS A 60 2.83 -12.40 -4.82
CA LYS A 60 1.37 -12.27 -4.78
C LYS A 60 0.89 -11.08 -5.62
N TYR A 61 1.44 -9.89 -5.38
CA TYR A 61 1.05 -8.67 -6.09
C TYR A 61 1.33 -8.72 -7.60
N ILE A 62 2.46 -9.28 -8.01
CA ILE A 62 2.80 -9.46 -9.42
C ILE A 62 1.79 -10.42 -10.07
N SER A 63 1.45 -11.52 -9.40
CA SER A 63 0.45 -12.47 -9.89
C SER A 63 -0.92 -11.81 -10.06
N GLU A 64 -1.33 -10.96 -9.12
CA GLU A 64 -2.56 -10.17 -9.22
C GLU A 64 -2.54 -9.21 -10.43
N CYS A 65 -1.44 -8.49 -10.66
CA CYS A 65 -1.30 -7.59 -11.80
C CYS A 65 -1.40 -8.33 -13.13
N ILE A 66 -0.73 -9.47 -13.25
CA ILE A 66 -0.78 -10.32 -14.45
C ILE A 66 -2.22 -10.80 -14.70
N ASN A 67 -2.94 -11.20 -13.64
CA ASN A 67 -4.32 -11.66 -13.74
C ASN A 67 -5.30 -10.55 -14.13
N ARG A 68 -4.98 -9.27 -13.87
CA ARG A 68 -5.79 -8.12 -14.32
C ARG A 68 -5.67 -7.85 -15.82
N VAL A 69 -4.60 -8.31 -16.47
CA VAL A 69 -4.34 -8.06 -17.89
C VAL A 69 -4.74 -9.29 -18.73
N PRO A 70 -5.54 -9.11 -19.81
CA PRO A 70 -5.85 -10.17 -20.76
C PRO A 70 -4.59 -10.82 -21.35
N GLU A 71 -4.54 -12.15 -21.46
CA GLU A 71 -3.35 -12.89 -21.91
C GLU A 71 -2.79 -12.42 -23.25
N ASN A 72 -3.68 -12.06 -24.17
CA ASN A 72 -3.35 -11.57 -25.51
C ASN A 72 -2.71 -10.16 -25.51
N HIS A 73 -2.87 -9.39 -24.42
CA HIS A 73 -2.34 -8.03 -24.29
C HIS A 73 -1.11 -7.95 -23.38
N ARG A 74 -0.74 -9.04 -22.71
CA ARG A 74 0.39 -9.05 -21.77
C ARG A 74 1.70 -8.79 -22.49
N ILE A 75 2.45 -7.82 -21.96
CA ILE A 75 3.82 -7.51 -22.35
C ILE A 75 4.69 -7.45 -21.10
N GLU A 76 6.00 -7.55 -21.30
CA GLU A 76 6.95 -7.30 -20.23
C GLU A 76 7.00 -5.78 -19.95
N PRO A 77 6.69 -5.35 -18.72
CA PRO A 77 6.76 -3.94 -18.33
C PRO A 77 8.22 -3.47 -18.30
N SER A 78 8.45 -2.17 -18.52
CA SER A 78 9.81 -1.61 -18.53
C SER A 78 10.47 -1.70 -17.16
N GLU A 79 11.78 -1.98 -17.14
CA GLU A 79 12.57 -2.08 -15.90
C GLU A 79 12.48 -0.81 -15.04
N SER A 80 12.39 0.35 -15.70
CA SER A 80 12.23 1.66 -15.05
C SER A 80 10.92 1.82 -14.27
N LEU A 81 9.92 0.99 -14.54
CA LEU A 81 8.67 0.94 -13.78
C LEU A 81 8.68 -0.21 -12.77
N VAL A 82 9.10 -1.39 -13.21
CA VAL A 82 8.99 -2.62 -12.40
C VAL A 82 9.77 -2.52 -11.10
N LEU A 83 11.05 -2.17 -11.19
CA LEU A 83 11.94 -2.20 -10.03
C LEU A 83 11.54 -1.16 -8.98
N PRO A 84 11.28 0.13 -9.35
CA PRO A 84 10.86 1.11 -8.36
C PRO A 84 9.49 0.80 -7.74
N ILE A 85 8.53 0.30 -8.53
CA ILE A 85 7.21 -0.08 -7.99
C ILE A 85 7.34 -1.24 -7.01
N ALA A 86 8.14 -2.27 -7.35
CA ALA A 86 8.40 -3.40 -6.46
C ALA A 86 9.07 -2.95 -5.15
N GLU A 87 10.00 -2.00 -5.22
CA GLU A 87 10.62 -1.42 -4.02
C GLU A 87 9.59 -0.73 -3.12
N LYS A 88 8.68 0.07 -3.68
CA LYS A 88 7.61 0.73 -2.91
C LYS A 88 6.67 -0.29 -2.29
N LEU A 89 6.20 -1.27 -3.07
CA LEU A 89 5.26 -2.30 -2.62
C LEU A 89 5.80 -3.16 -1.46
N ARG A 90 7.12 -3.30 -1.32
CA ARG A 90 7.75 -4.00 -0.18
C ARG A 90 7.32 -3.43 1.17
N TYR A 91 7.03 -2.14 1.24
CA TYR A 91 6.72 -1.43 2.48
C TYR A 91 5.23 -1.24 2.74
N HIS A 92 4.37 -1.53 1.76
CA HIS A 92 2.93 -1.32 1.90
C HIS A 92 2.16 -2.63 2.13
N GLU A 93 1.18 -2.55 3.02
CA GLU A 93 0.23 -3.62 3.30
C GLU A 93 -0.87 -3.67 2.23
N GLU A 94 -1.51 -4.82 2.09
CA GLU A 94 -2.53 -5.06 1.06
C GLU A 94 -3.77 -4.16 1.24
N SER A 95 -4.11 -3.81 2.48
CA SER A 95 -5.23 -2.92 2.79
C SER A 95 -4.96 -1.44 2.49
N ASN A 96 -3.71 -1.06 2.18
CA ASN A 96 -3.35 0.33 1.95
C ASN A 96 -3.82 0.81 0.56
N PRO A 97 -4.57 1.94 0.46
CA PRO A 97 -4.98 2.52 -0.81
C PRO A 97 -3.82 2.79 -1.79
N LEU A 98 -2.63 3.13 -1.30
CA LEU A 98 -1.44 3.32 -2.14
C LEU A 98 -1.02 2.03 -2.85
N THR A 99 -1.17 0.88 -2.19
CA THR A 99 -0.87 -0.44 -2.78
C THR A 99 -1.67 -0.62 -4.05
N GLU A 100 -2.99 -0.40 -3.97
CA GLU A 100 -3.88 -0.52 -5.12
C GLU A 100 -3.52 0.46 -6.25
N ALA A 101 -3.10 1.69 -5.92
CA ALA A 101 -2.63 2.65 -6.93
C ALA A 101 -1.36 2.14 -7.65
N TYR A 102 -0.39 1.60 -6.92
CA TYR A 102 0.81 0.99 -7.49
C TYR A 102 0.52 -0.26 -8.32
N LEU A 103 -0.40 -1.13 -7.87
CA LEU A 103 -0.81 -2.31 -8.64
C LEU A 103 -1.49 -1.91 -9.96
N ASN A 104 -2.30 -0.86 -9.94
CA ASN A 104 -2.94 -0.33 -11.15
C ASN A 104 -1.94 0.29 -12.13
N LEU A 105 -0.90 0.95 -11.63
CA LEU A 105 0.20 1.46 -12.46
C LEU A 105 0.99 0.31 -13.09
N MET A 106 1.34 -0.71 -12.30
CA MET A 106 2.06 -1.89 -12.77
C MET A 106 1.24 -2.68 -13.81
N SER A 107 -0.05 -2.88 -13.55
CA SER A 107 -0.95 -3.59 -14.47
C SER A 107 -1.06 -2.87 -15.82
N ARG A 108 -1.11 -1.52 -15.82
CA ARG A 108 -1.07 -0.73 -17.06
C ARG A 108 0.26 -0.89 -17.81
N ALA A 109 1.38 -0.95 -17.08
CA ALA A 109 2.68 -1.18 -17.68
C ALA A 109 2.80 -2.57 -18.33
N MET A 110 2.04 -3.55 -17.83
CA MET A 110 1.97 -4.92 -18.36
C MET A 110 0.97 -5.10 -19.51
N ASP A 111 0.18 -4.09 -19.83
CA ASP A 111 -0.86 -4.14 -20.87
C ASP A 111 -0.43 -3.36 -22.12
N LYS A 112 -0.30 -4.05 -23.26
CA LYS A 112 0.15 -3.48 -24.53
C LYS A 112 -0.68 -2.28 -25.00
N GLU A 113 -2.00 -2.30 -24.79
CA GLU A 113 -2.87 -1.20 -25.25
C GLU A 113 -2.73 0.03 -24.37
N ARG A 114 -2.27 -0.17 -23.13
CA ARG A 114 -2.35 0.82 -22.05
C ARG A 114 -1.00 1.18 -21.47
N VAL A 115 0.08 0.61 -22.01
CA VAL A 115 1.46 0.89 -21.61
C VAL A 115 1.81 2.39 -21.71
N GLY A 116 1.22 3.09 -22.68
CA GLY A 116 1.39 4.55 -22.84
C GLY A 116 0.80 5.37 -21.69
N GLU A 117 -0.11 4.78 -20.91
CA GLU A 117 -0.67 5.39 -19.70
C GLU A 117 0.30 5.27 -18.50
N ALA A 118 1.19 4.26 -18.49
CA ALA A 118 2.07 3.97 -17.37
C ALA A 118 3.35 4.83 -17.41
N HIS A 119 3.23 6.12 -17.06
CA HIS A 119 4.38 7.02 -17.02
C HIS A 119 5.21 6.86 -15.72
N PRO A 120 6.56 6.78 -15.78
CA PRO A 120 7.42 6.64 -14.59
C PRO A 120 7.21 7.69 -13.50
N ALA A 121 6.86 8.92 -13.88
CA ALA A 121 6.55 9.99 -12.93
C ALA A 121 5.41 9.65 -11.94
N PHE A 122 4.51 8.73 -12.30
CA PHE A 122 3.44 8.32 -11.37
C PHE A 122 3.96 7.57 -10.15
N ILE A 123 5.14 6.96 -10.22
CA ILE A 123 5.76 6.32 -9.06
C ILE A 123 5.99 7.34 -7.95
N ASP A 124 6.57 8.49 -8.32
CA ASP A 124 6.88 9.57 -7.40
C ASP A 124 5.62 10.29 -6.93
N ILE A 125 4.68 10.55 -7.84
CA ILE A 125 3.40 11.18 -7.50
C ILE A 125 2.65 10.33 -6.47
N ILE A 126 2.50 9.02 -6.72
CA ILE A 126 1.81 8.13 -5.77
C ILE A 126 2.54 8.13 -4.42
N SER A 127 3.87 8.18 -4.41
CA SER A 127 4.66 8.15 -3.17
C SER A 127 4.51 9.41 -2.31
N GLN A 128 4.07 10.52 -2.90
CA GLN A 128 3.86 11.79 -2.21
C GLN A 128 2.45 11.92 -1.62
N LEU A 129 1.53 11.01 -1.97
CA LEU A 129 0.15 11.03 -1.50
C LEU A 129 -0.01 10.29 -0.16
N CYS A 130 -0.94 10.76 0.66
CA CYS A 130 -1.44 10.00 1.79
C CYS A 130 -2.62 9.08 1.39
N PRO A 131 -2.94 8.05 2.20
CA PRO A 131 -4.05 7.13 1.91
C PRO A 131 -5.39 7.83 1.61
N ASP A 132 -5.71 8.87 2.37
CA ASP A 132 -6.97 9.60 2.22
C ASP A 132 -7.04 10.38 0.91
N GLU A 133 -5.91 10.96 0.46
CA GLU A 133 -5.80 11.62 -0.84
C GLU A 133 -5.97 10.64 -1.99
N VAL A 134 -5.41 9.43 -1.89
CA VAL A 134 -5.60 8.38 -2.90
C VAL A 134 -7.07 7.98 -2.97
N LEU A 135 -7.73 7.80 -1.83
CA LEU A 135 -9.17 7.51 -1.78
C LEU A 135 -9.99 8.64 -2.39
N LEU A 136 -9.66 9.89 -2.07
CA LEU A 136 -10.30 11.07 -2.63
C LEU A 136 -10.14 11.10 -4.16
N LEU A 137 -8.91 10.97 -4.67
CA LEU A 137 -8.64 10.92 -6.12
C LEU A 137 -9.39 9.78 -6.82
N ASN A 138 -9.54 8.63 -6.15
CA ASN A 138 -10.33 7.52 -6.66
C ASN A 138 -11.82 7.86 -6.76
N GLN A 139 -12.39 8.52 -5.74
CA GLN A 139 -13.78 8.98 -5.78
C GLN A 139 -14.00 10.04 -6.86
N ILE A 140 -13.05 10.98 -6.98
CA ILE A 140 -13.10 12.03 -8.00
C ILE A 140 -13.02 11.40 -9.40
N GLY A 141 -12.13 10.42 -9.63
CA GLY A 141 -11.98 9.74 -10.92
C GLY A 141 -13.20 8.93 -11.35
N LYS A 142 -14.01 8.46 -10.40
CA LYS A 142 -15.28 7.74 -10.67
C LYS A 142 -16.47 8.67 -10.88
N SER A 143 -16.38 9.91 -10.41
CA SER A 143 -17.49 10.84 -10.42
C SER A 143 -17.66 11.45 -11.81
N LYS A 144 -18.87 11.34 -12.39
CA LYS A 144 -19.20 12.00 -13.68
C LYS A 144 -19.22 13.52 -13.57
N HIS A 145 -19.41 14.05 -12.37
CA HIS A 145 -19.53 15.48 -12.09
C HIS A 145 -18.74 15.79 -10.82
N MET A 146 -17.91 16.82 -10.85
CA MET A 146 -17.12 17.27 -9.70
C MET A 146 -17.64 18.64 -9.25
N LEU A 147 -18.06 18.74 -7.99
CA LEU A 147 -18.43 20.01 -7.37
C LEU A 147 -17.22 20.51 -6.56
N VAL A 148 -16.50 21.50 -7.08
CA VAL A 148 -15.43 22.17 -6.34
C VAL A 148 -16.03 23.40 -5.67
N TYR A 149 -16.10 23.40 -4.34
CA TYR A 149 -16.55 24.55 -3.56
C TYR A 149 -15.33 25.23 -2.93
N MET A 150 -15.06 26.46 -3.36
CA MET A 150 -14.06 27.32 -2.72
C MET A 150 -14.77 28.09 -1.60
N LEU A 151 -14.24 28.04 -0.37
CA LEU A 151 -14.70 28.87 0.75
C LEU A 151 -14.20 30.32 0.60
N ASP A 152 -14.46 30.92 -0.56
CA ASP A 152 -14.48 32.37 -0.75
C ASP A 152 -15.27 32.67 -2.05
N GLY A 153 -16.53 33.09 -1.91
CA GLY A 153 -17.34 33.67 -2.99
C GLY A 153 -17.76 32.78 -4.17
N ASN A 154 -18.86 32.03 -4.00
CA ASN A 154 -19.85 31.58 -5.01
C ASN A 154 -19.46 31.51 -6.51
N ILE A 155 -19.18 30.30 -7.02
CA ILE A 155 -19.53 29.90 -8.41
C ILE A 155 -20.02 28.44 -8.43
N GLN A 156 -21.10 28.18 -9.18
CA GLN A 156 -21.70 26.86 -9.41
C GLN A 156 -20.89 26.05 -10.45
N ALA A 157 -20.71 24.75 -10.23
CA ALA A 157 -19.83 23.88 -11.02
C ALA A 157 -20.20 23.80 -12.52
N TYR A 158 -19.16 23.79 -13.36
CA TYR A 158 -19.26 23.87 -14.83
C TYR A 158 -18.63 22.62 -15.51
N SER A 159 -19.26 22.14 -16.59
CA SER A 159 -18.72 21.11 -17.49
C SER A 159 -17.40 21.55 -18.14
N ASN A 160 -16.61 20.63 -18.73
CA ASN A 160 -15.35 20.97 -19.42
C ASN A 160 -15.52 22.08 -20.48
N SER A 161 -16.63 22.07 -21.21
CA SER A 161 -17.00 23.13 -22.15
C SER A 161 -17.26 24.48 -21.48
N ALA A 162 -17.83 24.46 -20.29
CA ALA A 162 -18.12 25.67 -19.54
C ALA A 162 -16.89 26.19 -18.77
N ILE A 163 -15.94 25.33 -18.40
CA ILE A 163 -14.61 25.73 -17.90
C ILE A 163 -13.84 26.47 -19.01
N SER A 164 -13.84 25.97 -20.26
CA SER A 164 -13.20 26.68 -21.37
C SER A 164 -13.87 28.03 -21.65
N SER A 165 -15.20 28.08 -21.70
CA SER A 165 -15.94 29.33 -21.92
C SER A 165 -15.73 30.34 -20.78
N TYR A 166 -15.62 29.88 -19.53
CA TYR A 166 -15.32 30.73 -18.39
C TYR A 166 -13.88 31.27 -18.43
N LEU A 167 -12.89 30.41 -18.73
CA LEU A 167 -11.49 30.84 -18.91
C LEU A 167 -11.33 31.83 -20.06
N ASP A 168 -12.11 31.69 -21.12
CA ASP A 168 -12.13 32.63 -22.24
C ASP A 168 -12.77 33.97 -21.84
N SER A 169 -13.80 33.95 -20.97
CA SER A 169 -14.47 35.15 -20.45
C SER A 169 -13.63 35.98 -19.47
N LEU A 170 -12.58 35.41 -18.88
CA LEU A 170 -11.69 36.10 -17.95
C LEU A 170 -10.64 36.93 -18.69
N ASP A 171 -10.49 38.20 -18.31
CA ASP A 171 -9.54 39.15 -18.91
C ASP A 171 -8.12 38.96 -18.35
N ILE A 172 -7.53 37.81 -18.65
CA ILE A 172 -6.21 37.38 -18.18
C ILE A 172 -5.29 37.25 -19.41
N PRO A 173 -4.00 37.63 -19.31
CA PRO A 173 -3.06 37.47 -20.42
C PRO A 173 -2.95 36.00 -20.89
N LEU A 174 -3.02 35.78 -22.21
CA LEU A 174 -2.98 34.46 -22.86
C LEU A 174 -1.83 33.57 -22.38
N LYS A 175 -0.69 34.16 -22.02
CA LYS A 175 0.50 33.45 -21.54
C LYS A 175 0.28 32.74 -20.19
N ALA A 176 -0.70 33.18 -19.40
CA ALA A 176 -1.11 32.55 -18.14
C ALA A 176 -2.32 31.60 -18.30
N LYS A 177 -3.08 31.68 -19.40
CA LYS A 177 -4.21 30.78 -19.69
C LYS A 177 -3.75 29.37 -20.08
N GLU A 178 -2.66 29.26 -20.84
CA GLU A 178 -2.09 27.98 -21.29
C GLU A 178 -1.64 27.05 -20.13
N PRO A 179 -0.85 27.50 -19.12
CA PRO A 179 -0.46 26.64 -18.01
C PRO A 179 -1.64 26.21 -17.13
N LEU A 180 -2.68 27.05 -16.98
CA LEU A 180 -3.91 26.69 -16.25
C LEU A 180 -4.72 25.63 -17.01
N ARG A 181 -4.80 25.74 -18.33
CA ARG A 181 -5.45 24.72 -19.19
C ARG A 181 -4.68 23.40 -19.12
N ASN A 182 -3.36 23.43 -19.10
CA ASN A 182 -2.50 22.25 -18.93
C ASN A 182 -2.60 21.65 -17.52
N PHE A 183 -2.74 22.46 -16.47
CA PHE A 183 -2.94 21.96 -15.10
C PHE A 183 -4.28 21.24 -14.95
N ALA A 184 -5.36 21.82 -15.51
CA ALA A 184 -6.66 21.14 -15.62
C ALA A 184 -6.56 19.83 -16.43
N PHE A 185 -5.70 19.79 -17.45
CA PHE A 185 -5.42 18.59 -18.23
C PHE A 185 -4.64 17.53 -17.45
N ILE A 186 -3.66 17.91 -16.64
CA ILE A 186 -2.90 16.99 -15.76
C ILE A 186 -3.81 16.38 -14.70
N VAL A 187 -4.70 17.17 -14.10
CA VAL A 187 -5.74 16.65 -13.20
C VAL A 187 -6.68 15.71 -13.96
N THR A 188 -7.10 16.04 -15.18
CA THR A 188 -7.92 15.15 -16.03
C THR A 188 -7.19 13.86 -16.43
N LEU A 189 -5.88 13.91 -16.66
CA LEU A 189 -5.01 12.77 -16.97
C LEU A 189 -4.81 11.87 -15.75
N LEU A 190 -4.60 12.46 -14.57
CA LEU A 190 -4.57 11.74 -13.29
C LEU A 190 -5.92 11.05 -13.00
N LEU A 191 -7.03 11.67 -13.41
CA LEU A 191 -8.37 11.09 -13.30
C LEU A 191 -8.63 9.98 -14.33
N SER A 192 -8.10 10.08 -15.57
CA SER A 192 -8.28 9.06 -16.60
C SER A 192 -7.46 7.78 -16.33
N LEU A 193 -6.32 7.90 -15.65
CA LEU A 193 -5.50 6.80 -15.15
C LEU A 193 -6.16 5.94 -14.08
N ASN A 194 -7.39 6.25 -13.67
CA ASN A 194 -8.17 5.40 -12.78
C ASN A 194 -9.54 5.00 -13.41
N CYS A 195 -9.82 5.42 -14.64
CA CYS A 195 -11.17 5.36 -15.23
C CYS A 195 -11.34 4.32 -16.36
N SER A 196 -10.34 3.51 -16.67
CA SER A 196 -10.34 2.57 -17.79
C SER A 196 -11.14 1.26 -17.60
N GLN A 197 -12.02 1.19 -16.61
CA GLN A 197 -12.90 0.02 -16.39
C GLN A 197 -14.34 0.26 -16.89
N LEU A 198 -14.57 1.31 -17.70
CA LEU A 198 -15.87 1.52 -18.35
C LEU A 198 -15.78 1.19 -19.84
N SER A 199 -15.75 -0.13 -20.09
CA SER A 199 -16.25 -0.72 -21.32
C SER A 199 -17.74 -0.39 -21.49
N TRP A 200 -18.09 -0.07 -22.72
CA TRP A 200 -19.39 0.34 -23.24
C TRP A 200 -20.59 -0.48 -22.74
N SER A 201 -21.64 0.21 -22.31
CA SER A 201 -23.04 -0.22 -22.41
C SER A 201 -23.98 0.97 -22.17
N ILE A 202 -24.41 1.56 -23.29
CA ILE A 202 -25.71 2.16 -23.68
C ILE A 202 -25.44 3.30 -24.66
#